data_AF-A0A2R6Q698-F1
#
_entry.id   AF-A0A2R6Q698-F1
#
_cell.length_a   1.000
_cell.length_b   1.000
_cell.length_c   1.000
_cell.angle_alpha   90.00
_cell.angle_beta   90.00
_cell.angle_gamma   90.00
#
_symmetry.space_group_name_H-M   'P 1'
#
loop_
_entity.id
_entity.type
_entity.pdbx_description
1 polymer ?
#
loop_
_entity_poly.entity_id
_entity_poly.type
_entity_poly.pdbx_seq_one_letter_code
_entity_poly.pdbx_strand_id
1 'polypeptide(L)'
;MVRQRIQIKKIDNLTARQVTFSKRRRGLFKKAQELSTLCDAEIALIVFSATGRLFEYSSSSMNQVIERHNLQGDNLVQQNQPSLELQLENSTYAMLCNEVEERTRELRQLRGEELHGLGVEELKNLEKSLEGGLGRILKTKDERFEKEITALKRKETRLREENLWLQQRLQVKFLGADSERKHTGTRPVFGIYNQQRQLNRTSSRLRQL
;
A
#
# COMPACT_ATOMS: atom_id res chain seq x y z
N MET A 1 50.69 26.99 -6.59
CA MET A 1 51.07 25.63 -6.13
C MET A 1 51.26 24.74 -7.34
N VAL A 2 52.40 24.05 -7.44
CA VAL A 2 52.73 23.14 -8.54
C VAL A 2 51.95 21.82 -8.38
N ARG A 3 51.46 21.26 -9.49
CA ARG A 3 50.76 19.97 -9.50
C ARG A 3 51.76 18.84 -9.23
N GLN A 4 51.65 18.18 -8.08
CA GLN A 4 52.46 17.01 -7.77
C GLN A 4 51.98 15.79 -8.58
N ARG A 5 52.93 15.01 -9.08
CA ARG A 5 52.66 13.72 -9.72
C ARG A 5 52.27 12.70 -8.63
N ILE A 6 51.19 11.97 -8.86
CA ILE A 6 50.72 10.91 -7.96
C ILE A 6 50.72 9.56 -8.69
N GLN A 7 50.89 8.46 -7.95
CA GLN A 7 50.77 7.11 -8.50
C GLN A 7 49.32 6.84 -8.95
N ILE A 8 49.14 6.10 -10.06
CA ILE A 8 47.82 5.66 -10.53
C ILE A 8 47.42 4.39 -9.77
N LYS A 9 46.93 4.60 -8.54
CA LYS A 9 46.35 3.58 -7.65
C LYS A 9 45.26 4.20 -6.79
N LYS A 10 44.50 3.39 -6.05
CA LYS A 10 43.49 3.90 -5.10
C LYS A 10 44.17 4.80 -4.05
N ILE A 11 43.60 5.98 -3.81
CA ILE A 11 44.08 6.90 -2.78
C ILE A 11 43.56 6.44 -1.42
N ASP A 12 44.46 6.17 -0.48
CA ASP A 12 44.10 5.62 0.83
C ASP A 12 43.44 6.67 1.74
N ASN A 13 44.03 7.87 1.80
CA ASN A 13 43.49 8.98 2.58
C ASN A 13 42.11 9.42 2.03
N LEU A 14 41.08 9.31 2.87
CA LEU A 14 39.69 9.58 2.49
C LEU A 14 39.46 11.03 2.03
N THR A 15 39.98 12.00 2.77
CA THR A 15 39.83 13.42 2.45
C THR A 15 40.51 13.76 1.13
N ALA A 16 41.75 13.30 0.94
CA ALA A 16 42.48 13.48 -0.31
C ALA A 16 41.78 12.80 -1.49
N ARG A 17 41.20 11.60 -1.27
CA ARG A 17 40.41 10.87 -2.26
C ARG A 17 39.16 11.63 -2.65
N GLN A 18 38.43 12.21 -1.70
CA GLN A 18 37.19 12.96 -1.96
C GLN A 18 37.45 14.27 -2.72
N VAL A 19 38.49 15.01 -2.35
CA VAL A 19 38.91 16.21 -3.07
C VAL A 19 39.36 15.85 -4.48
N THR A 20 40.13 14.77 -4.63
CA THR A 20 40.61 14.30 -5.94
C THR A 20 39.45 13.82 -6.82
N PHE A 21 38.51 13.06 -6.28
CA PHE A 21 37.29 12.65 -6.98
C PHE A 21 36.53 13.87 -7.52
N SER A 22 36.30 14.87 -6.67
CA SER A 22 35.57 16.09 -7.07
C SER A 22 36.26 16.83 -8.21
N LYS A 23 37.60 16.97 -8.15
CA LYS A 23 38.39 17.64 -9.20
C LYS A 23 38.47 16.82 -10.48
N ARG A 24 38.75 15.52 -10.40
CA ARG A 24 38.87 14.63 -11.57
C ARG A 24 37.53 14.43 -12.26
N ARG A 25 36.45 14.20 -11.51
CA ARG A 25 35.09 14.11 -12.06
C ARG A 25 34.75 15.37 -12.83
N ARG A 26 34.96 16.56 -12.26
CA ARG A 26 34.71 17.83 -12.95
C ARG A 26 35.56 17.95 -14.23
N GLY A 27 36.83 17.60 -14.18
CA GLY A 27 37.71 17.62 -15.35
C GLY A 27 37.26 16.65 -16.44
N LEU A 28 36.82 15.45 -16.07
CA LEU A 28 36.31 14.43 -16.99
C LEU A 28 35.02 14.90 -17.67
N PHE A 29 34.07 15.45 -16.91
CA PHE A 29 32.82 16.00 -17.43
C PHE A 29 33.09 17.14 -18.42
N LYS A 30 34.02 18.04 -18.09
CA LYS A 30 34.42 19.11 -18.99
C LYS A 30 35.00 18.56 -20.30
N LYS A 31 35.82 17.51 -20.22
CA LYS A 31 36.40 16.87 -21.42
C LYS A 31 35.36 16.16 -22.27
N ALA A 32 34.42 15.46 -21.66
CA ALA A 32 33.29 14.85 -22.37
C ALA A 32 32.45 15.92 -23.09
N GLN A 33 32.17 17.04 -22.42
CA GLN A 33 31.45 18.15 -23.02
C GLN A 33 32.21 18.82 -24.16
N GLU A 34 33.50 19.11 -23.97
CA GLU A 34 34.37 19.66 -25.01
C GLU A 34 34.40 18.75 -26.24
N LEU A 35 34.59 17.43 -26.06
CA LEU A 35 34.63 16.47 -27.16
C LEU A 35 33.29 16.37 -27.90
N SER A 36 32.18 16.30 -27.15
CA SER A 36 30.85 16.25 -27.72
C SER A 36 30.55 17.50 -28.55
N THR A 37 30.88 18.68 -28.03
CA THR A 37 30.60 19.95 -28.72
C THR A 37 31.52 20.17 -29.93
N LEU A 38 32.82 19.85 -29.82
CA LEU A 38 33.80 20.14 -30.88
C LEU A 38 33.73 19.16 -32.04
N CYS A 39 33.33 17.91 -31.78
CA CYS A 39 33.37 16.84 -32.76
C CYS A 39 32.00 16.23 -33.05
N ASP A 40 30.93 16.84 -32.54
CA ASP A 40 29.55 16.34 -32.61
C ASP A 40 29.44 14.86 -32.16
N ALA A 41 30.25 14.51 -31.16
CA ALA A 41 30.33 13.16 -30.66
C ALA A 41 29.21 12.91 -29.63
N GLU A 42 28.50 11.79 -29.80
CA GLU A 42 27.54 11.36 -28.79
C GLU A 42 28.24 10.66 -27.62
N ILE A 43 28.02 11.18 -26.42
CA ILE A 43 28.74 10.76 -25.22
C ILE A 43 27.77 10.73 -24.04
N ALA A 44 27.79 9.62 -23.32
CA ALA A 44 27.16 9.47 -22.01
C ALA A 44 28.24 9.15 -20.96
N LEU A 45 28.13 9.77 -19.78
CA LEU A 45 29.03 9.56 -18.66
C LEU A 45 28.23 9.42 -17.37
N ILE A 46 28.41 8.28 -16.69
CA ILE A 46 27.75 7.95 -15.43
C ILE A 46 28.85 7.69 -14.39
N VAL A 47 28.82 8.41 -13.26
CA VAL A 47 29.82 8.27 -12.19
C VAL A 47 29.15 8.16 -10.83
N PHE A 48 29.36 7.04 -10.16
CA PHE A 48 28.99 6.86 -8.76
C PHE A 48 30.15 7.22 -7.84
N SER A 49 29.87 8.01 -6.81
CA SER A 49 30.81 8.22 -5.72
C SER A 49 30.84 7.02 -4.77
N ALA A 50 31.88 6.94 -3.92
CA ALA A 50 31.96 5.89 -2.89
C ALA A 50 30.81 5.93 -1.87
N THR A 51 30.06 7.03 -1.79
CA THR A 51 28.86 7.17 -0.95
C THR A 51 27.57 6.86 -1.72
N GLY A 52 27.66 6.30 -2.94
CA GLY A 52 26.50 5.96 -3.78
C GLY A 52 25.87 7.15 -4.53
N ARG A 53 26.36 8.38 -4.35
CA ARG A 53 25.80 9.54 -5.07
C ARG A 53 26.13 9.48 -6.56
N LEU A 54 25.09 9.59 -7.39
CA LEU A 54 25.15 9.62 -8.85
C LEU A 54 25.53 11.03 -9.37
N PHE A 55 26.38 11.05 -10.39
CA PHE A 55 26.69 12.21 -11.21
C PHE A 55 26.68 11.78 -12.67
N GLU A 56 25.95 12.49 -13.51
CA GLU A 56 25.76 12.09 -14.90
C GLU A 56 25.86 13.26 -15.88
N TYR A 57 26.27 12.96 -17.10
CA TYR A 57 26.31 13.87 -18.25
C TYR A 57 25.93 13.09 -19.50
N SER A 58 25.15 13.71 -20.38
CA SER A 58 24.86 13.20 -21.73
C SER A 58 24.90 14.37 -22.71
N SER A 59 25.38 14.13 -23.93
CA SER A 59 25.33 15.08 -25.04
C SER A 59 23.91 15.36 -25.54
N SER A 60 23.00 14.39 -25.39
CA SER A 60 21.60 14.47 -25.80
C SER A 60 20.71 13.89 -24.68
N SER A 61 20.05 12.75 -24.92
CA SER A 61 19.31 12.01 -23.91
C SER A 61 20.12 10.79 -23.47
N MET A 62 20.28 10.63 -22.15
CA MET A 62 20.95 9.45 -21.57
C MET A 62 20.36 8.15 -22.10
N ASN A 63 19.02 8.06 -22.14
CA ASN A 63 18.33 6.87 -22.63
C ASN A 63 18.63 6.60 -24.10
N GLN A 64 18.68 7.63 -24.94
CA GLN A 64 18.97 7.45 -26.38
C GLN A 64 20.39 6.93 -26.64
N VAL A 65 21.38 7.45 -25.88
CA VAL A 65 22.77 6.98 -26.01
C VAL A 65 22.90 5.53 -25.52
N ILE A 66 22.23 5.17 -24.43
CA ILE A 66 22.18 3.80 -23.91
C ILE A 66 21.46 2.85 -24.89
N GLU A 67 20.29 3.24 -25.41
CA GLU A 67 19.56 2.48 -26.41
C GLU A 67 20.41 2.24 -27.65
N ARG A 68 21.09 3.27 -28.15
CA ARG A 68 21.98 3.14 -29.31
C ARG A 68 23.16 2.19 -29.06
N HIS A 69 23.75 2.25 -27.87
CA HIS A 69 24.77 1.29 -27.46
C HIS A 69 24.22 -0.15 -27.43
N ASN A 70 23.01 -0.35 -26.88
CA ASN A 70 22.39 -1.67 -26.81
C ASN A 70 22.06 -2.22 -28.21
N LEU A 71 21.55 -1.37 -29.12
CA LEU A 71 21.29 -1.73 -30.51
C LEU A 71 22.58 -2.02 -31.30
N GLN A 72 23.69 -1.34 -30.99
CA GLN A 72 25.02 -1.71 -31.51
C GLN A 72 25.53 -3.00 -30.89
N GLY A 73 25.21 -3.26 -29.62
CA GLY A 73 25.42 -4.54 -28.95
C GLY A 73 24.81 -5.68 -29.75
N ASP A 74 23.56 -5.57 -30.19
CA ASP A 74 22.91 -6.61 -31.02
C ASP A 74 23.61 -6.82 -32.38
N ASN A 75 24.23 -5.79 -32.95
CA ASN A 75 25.01 -5.91 -34.19
C ASN A 75 26.45 -6.44 -33.98
N LEU A 76 27.04 -6.23 -32.79
CA LEU A 76 28.35 -6.76 -32.37
C LEU A 76 28.28 -8.14 -31.71
N VAL A 77 27.10 -8.57 -31.26
CA VAL A 77 26.83 -9.90 -30.68
C VAL A 77 26.98 -11.02 -31.73
N GLN A 78 27.05 -10.70 -33.03
CA GLN A 78 27.53 -11.65 -34.03
C GLN A 78 29.04 -11.97 -33.92
N GLN A 79 29.84 -11.19 -33.19
CA GLN A 79 31.28 -11.43 -33.04
C GLN A 79 31.81 -11.63 -31.63
N ASN A 80 31.09 -11.27 -30.56
CA ASN A 80 31.48 -11.68 -29.20
C ASN A 80 30.23 -12.08 -28.41
N GLN A 81 30.23 -13.34 -27.97
CA GLN A 81 29.19 -13.90 -27.10
C GLN A 81 28.93 -12.96 -25.92
N PRO A 82 27.66 -12.63 -25.59
CA PRO A 82 27.36 -12.04 -24.30
C PRO A 82 27.83 -13.01 -23.21
N SER A 83 28.39 -12.49 -22.11
CA SER A 83 28.79 -13.33 -20.99
C SER A 83 27.60 -14.19 -20.55
N LEU A 84 27.83 -15.47 -20.23
CA LEU A 84 26.78 -16.41 -19.81
C LEU A 84 25.86 -15.82 -18.73
N GLU A 85 26.41 -14.98 -17.87
CA GLU A 85 25.71 -14.33 -16.77
C GLU A 85 24.66 -13.31 -17.25
N LEU A 86 24.99 -12.46 -18.24
CA LEU A 86 24.04 -11.52 -18.84
C LEU A 86 22.97 -12.23 -19.67
N GLN A 87 23.31 -13.34 -20.33
CA GLN A 87 22.33 -14.17 -21.04
C GLN A 87 21.36 -14.85 -20.08
N LEU A 88 21.89 -15.34 -18.95
CA LEU A 88 21.08 -15.95 -17.91
C LEU A 88 20.17 -14.92 -17.25
N GLU A 89 20.66 -13.72 -16.97
CA GLU A 89 19.87 -12.64 -16.35
C GLU A 89 18.77 -12.10 -17.29
N ASN A 90 19.06 -11.96 -18.59
CA ASN A 90 18.03 -11.62 -19.57
C ASN A 90 16.99 -12.74 -19.74
N SER A 91 17.43 -14.00 -19.68
CA SER A 91 16.55 -15.17 -19.72
C SER A 91 15.66 -15.25 -18.49
N THR A 92 16.21 -15.03 -17.28
CA THR A 92 15.42 -15.02 -16.05
C THR A 92 14.45 -13.86 -16.01
N TYR A 93 14.84 -12.68 -16.49
CA TYR A 93 13.94 -11.54 -16.62
C TYR A 93 12.77 -11.83 -17.58
N ALA A 94 13.04 -12.44 -18.73
CA ALA A 94 12.02 -12.83 -19.69
C ALA A 94 11.06 -13.88 -19.12
N MET A 95 11.58 -14.89 -18.40
CA MET A 95 10.75 -15.88 -17.69
C MET A 95 9.86 -15.22 -16.64
N LEU A 96 10.41 -14.28 -15.87
CA LEU A 96 9.66 -13.57 -14.84
C LEU A 96 8.54 -12.70 -15.45
N CYS A 97 8.83 -12.02 -16.57
CA CYS A 97 7.82 -11.24 -17.29
C CYS A 97 6.69 -12.13 -17.80
N ASN A 98 7.02 -13.28 -18.39
CA ASN A 98 6.02 -14.24 -18.86
C ASN A 98 5.14 -14.75 -17.70
N GLU A 99 5.75 -15.07 -16.55
CA GLU A 99 5.00 -15.50 -15.36
C GLU A 99 4.08 -14.38 -14.84
N VAL A 100 4.55 -13.13 -14.79
CA VAL A 100 3.73 -11.98 -14.40
C VAL A 100 2.56 -11.80 -15.36
N GLU A 101 2.78 -11.92 -16.66
CA GLU A 101 1.73 -11.82 -17.67
C GLU A 101 0.71 -12.95 -17.54
N GLU A 102 1.16 -14.19 -17.32
CA GLU A 102 0.29 -15.35 -17.10
C GLU A 102 -0.57 -15.18 -15.85
N ARG A 103 0.04 -14.82 -14.71
CA ARG A 103 -0.70 -14.57 -13.46
C ARG A 103 -1.67 -13.41 -13.58
N THR A 104 -1.30 -12.36 -14.31
CA THR A 104 -2.20 -11.23 -14.56
C THR A 104 -3.42 -11.66 -15.39
N ARG A 105 -3.21 -12.52 -16.39
CA ARG A 105 -4.28 -13.10 -17.21
C ARG A 105 -5.22 -13.97 -16.36
N GLU A 106 -4.67 -14.85 -15.52
CA GLU A 106 -5.46 -15.69 -14.58
C GLU A 106 -6.34 -14.82 -13.67
N LEU A 107 -5.80 -13.71 -13.13
CA LEU A 107 -6.56 -12.78 -12.30
C LEU A 107 -7.72 -12.10 -13.04
N ARG A 108 -7.53 -11.75 -14.33
CA ARG A 108 -8.62 -11.22 -15.17
C ARG A 108 -9.69 -12.27 -15.42
N GLN A 109 -9.29 -13.51 -15.71
CA GLN A 109 -10.22 -14.63 -15.88
C GLN A 109 -11.04 -14.90 -14.62
N LEU A 110 -10.41 -14.85 -13.44
CA LEU A 110 -11.12 -14.95 -12.15
C LEU A 110 -12.14 -13.81 -11.92
N ARG A 111 -12.02 -12.68 -12.61
CA ARG A 111 -12.99 -11.57 -12.61
C ARG A 111 -14.07 -11.70 -13.69
N GLY A 112 -14.00 -12.73 -14.53
CA GLY A 112 -14.89 -12.92 -15.68
C GLY A 112 -14.48 -12.13 -16.91
N GLU A 113 -13.25 -11.61 -16.95
CA GLU A 113 -12.69 -10.89 -18.10
C GLU A 113 -11.86 -11.84 -18.98
N GLU A 114 -11.73 -11.56 -20.28
CA GLU A 114 -10.84 -12.28 -21.19
C GLU A 114 -10.98 -13.83 -21.17
N LEU A 115 -12.22 -14.33 -21.07
CA LEU A 115 -12.52 -15.78 -21.03
C LEU A 115 -12.42 -16.48 -22.40
N HIS A 116 -12.13 -15.74 -23.47
CA HIS A 116 -11.99 -16.29 -24.82
C HIS A 116 -10.75 -17.19 -24.89
N GLY A 117 -10.89 -18.36 -25.50
CA GLY A 117 -9.80 -19.34 -25.60
C GLY A 117 -9.75 -20.38 -24.47
N LEU A 118 -10.55 -20.22 -23.41
CA LEU A 118 -10.74 -21.27 -22.41
C LEU A 118 -11.67 -22.37 -22.91
N GLY A 119 -11.28 -23.62 -22.68
CA GLY A 119 -12.13 -24.79 -22.91
C GLY A 119 -13.23 -24.93 -21.85
N VAL A 120 -14.26 -25.72 -22.15
CA VAL A 120 -15.39 -25.97 -21.23
C VAL A 120 -14.92 -26.53 -19.88
N GLU A 121 -13.94 -27.42 -19.86
CA GLU A 121 -13.42 -28.00 -18.63
C GLU A 121 -12.63 -27.00 -17.79
N GLU A 122 -11.87 -26.09 -18.43
CA GLU A 122 -11.16 -25.01 -17.75
C GLU A 122 -12.14 -24.02 -17.12
N LEU A 123 -13.23 -23.71 -17.83
CA LEU A 123 -14.29 -22.84 -17.34
C LEU A 123 -15.02 -23.45 -16.13
N LYS A 124 -15.31 -24.75 -16.14
CA LYS A 124 -15.86 -25.47 -14.98
C LYS A 124 -14.91 -25.45 -13.79
N ASN A 125 -13.61 -25.61 -14.01
CA ASN A 125 -12.61 -25.55 -12.94
C ASN A 125 -12.52 -24.14 -12.33
N LEU A 126 -12.63 -23.11 -13.16
CA LEU A 126 -12.68 -21.72 -12.74
C LEU A 126 -13.91 -21.45 -11.87
N GLU A 127 -15.10 -21.86 -12.34
CA GLU A 127 -16.36 -21.78 -11.61
C GLU A 127 -16.27 -22.45 -10.24
N LYS A 128 -15.84 -23.72 -10.20
CA LYS A 128 -15.67 -24.47 -8.95
C LYS A 128 -14.72 -23.79 -7.96
N SER A 129 -13.65 -23.18 -8.47
CA SER A 129 -12.67 -22.45 -7.65
C SER A 129 -13.27 -21.18 -7.05
N LEU A 130 -14.04 -20.43 -7.85
CA LEU A 130 -14.76 -19.23 -7.42
C LEU A 130 -15.85 -19.55 -6.40
N GLU A 131 -16.66 -20.57 -6.65
CA GLU A 131 -17.69 -21.05 -5.72
C GLU A 131 -17.09 -21.46 -4.38
N GLY A 132 -16.00 -22.23 -4.40
CA GLY A 132 -15.30 -22.62 -3.18
C GLY A 132 -14.73 -21.42 -2.41
N GLY A 133 -14.17 -20.44 -3.12
CA GLY A 133 -13.68 -19.18 -2.54
C GLY A 133 -14.81 -18.36 -1.91
N LEU A 134 -15.91 -18.18 -2.64
CA LEU A 134 -17.09 -17.47 -2.18
C LEU A 134 -17.70 -18.13 -0.95
N GLY A 135 -17.83 -19.46 -0.94
CA GLY A 135 -18.34 -20.21 0.21
C GLY A 135 -17.52 -19.98 1.49
N ARG A 136 -16.18 -19.94 1.38
CA ARG A 136 -15.30 -19.61 2.52
C ARG A 136 -15.50 -18.17 3.02
N ILE A 137 -15.64 -17.22 2.10
CA ILE A 137 -15.88 -15.80 2.43
C ILE A 137 -17.22 -15.62 3.14
N LEU A 138 -18.29 -16.23 2.60
CA LEU A 138 -19.63 -16.16 3.18
C LEU A 138 -19.63 -16.75 4.60
N LYS A 139 -19.10 -17.97 4.77
CA LYS A 139 -19.00 -18.60 6.09
C LYS A 139 -18.27 -17.71 7.11
N THR A 140 -17.14 -17.12 6.71
CA THR A 140 -16.35 -16.24 7.58
C THR A 140 -17.12 -14.96 7.94
N LYS A 141 -17.86 -14.39 6.97
CA LYS A 141 -18.72 -13.22 7.18
C LYS A 141 -19.86 -13.55 8.14
N ASP A 142 -20.53 -14.68 7.95
CA ASP A 142 -21.65 -15.11 8.79
C ASP A 142 -21.20 -15.33 10.23
N GLU A 143 -20.07 -16.03 10.44
CA GLU A 143 -19.48 -16.21 11.77
C GLU A 143 -19.14 -14.87 12.45
N ARG A 144 -18.68 -13.88 11.69
CA ARG A 144 -18.39 -12.54 12.20
C ARG A 144 -19.67 -11.79 12.58
N PHE A 145 -20.68 -11.83 11.72
CA PHE A 145 -21.97 -11.19 12.00
C PHE A 145 -22.67 -11.82 13.20
N GLU A 146 -22.64 -13.15 13.33
CA GLU A 146 -23.20 -13.83 14.51
C GLU A 146 -22.51 -13.41 15.81
N LYS A 147 -21.17 -13.29 15.82
CA LYS A 147 -20.43 -12.77 16.97
C LYS A 147 -20.85 -11.33 17.32
N GLU A 148 -21.06 -10.48 16.32
CA GLU A 148 -21.46 -9.10 16.54
C GLU A 148 -22.91 -8.98 17.03
N ILE A 149 -23.83 -9.73 16.43
CA ILE A 149 -25.24 -9.82 16.84
C ILE A 149 -25.34 -10.30 18.29
N THR A 150 -24.62 -11.36 18.65
CA THR A 150 -24.63 -11.89 20.02
C THR A 150 -24.03 -10.90 21.04
N ALA A 151 -22.96 -10.19 20.67
CA ALA A 151 -22.38 -9.14 21.51
C ALA A 151 -23.36 -7.97 21.73
N LEU A 152 -24.04 -7.51 20.67
CA LEU A 152 -25.04 -6.46 20.75
C LEU A 152 -26.25 -6.88 21.59
N LYS A 153 -26.77 -8.09 21.41
CA LYS A 153 -27.88 -8.63 22.24
C LYS A 153 -27.52 -8.65 23.73
N ARG A 154 -26.30 -9.08 24.09
CA ARG A 154 -25.83 -9.05 25.49
C ARG A 154 -25.70 -7.63 26.04
N LYS A 155 -25.26 -6.68 25.21
CA LYS A 155 -25.19 -5.27 25.62
C LYS A 155 -26.59 -4.70 25.84
N GLU A 156 -27.53 -5.04 24.98
CA GLU A 156 -28.92 -4.62 25.07
C GLU A 156 -29.59 -5.12 26.36
N THR A 157 -29.39 -6.38 26.75
CA THR A 157 -29.93 -6.92 28.01
C THR A 157 -29.35 -6.22 29.23
N ARG A 158 -28.02 -6.04 29.28
CA ARG A 158 -27.36 -5.31 30.39
C ARG A 158 -27.89 -3.89 30.54
N LEU A 159 -27.98 -3.15 29.43
CA LEU A 159 -28.48 -1.78 29.46
C LEU A 159 -29.96 -1.72 29.88
N ARG A 160 -30.78 -2.71 29.51
CA ARG A 160 -32.16 -2.80 29.98
C ARG A 160 -32.24 -3.04 31.49
N GLU A 161 -31.43 -3.97 32.01
CA GLU A 161 -31.37 -4.28 33.44
C GLU A 161 -30.88 -3.07 34.26
N GLU A 162 -29.81 -2.41 33.82
CA GLU A 162 -29.31 -1.18 34.44
C GLU A 162 -30.35 -0.06 34.42
N ASN A 163 -31.05 0.12 33.29
CA ASN A 163 -32.11 1.12 33.18
C ASN A 163 -33.26 0.83 34.14
N LEU A 164 -33.68 -0.44 34.25
CA LEU A 164 -34.71 -0.87 35.21
C LEU A 164 -34.27 -0.59 36.66
N TRP A 165 -33.04 -0.93 37.01
CA TRP A 165 -32.48 -0.68 38.33
C TRP A 165 -32.41 0.82 38.66
N LEU A 166 -31.99 1.66 37.70
CA LEU A 166 -31.96 3.11 37.85
C LEU A 166 -33.38 3.68 38.03
N GLN A 167 -34.37 3.19 37.29
CA GLN A 167 -35.77 3.60 37.44
C GLN A 167 -36.31 3.27 38.83
N GLN A 168 -36.04 2.07 39.35
CA GLN A 168 -36.42 1.69 40.72
C GLN A 168 -35.75 2.59 41.76
N ARG A 169 -34.45 2.87 41.61
CA ARG A 169 -33.69 3.72 42.53
C ARG A 169 -34.18 5.17 42.52
N LEU A 170 -34.55 5.70 41.37
CA LEU A 170 -35.21 7.00 41.27
C LEU A 170 -36.54 7.00 42.03
N GLN A 171 -37.37 5.98 41.83
CA GLN A 171 -38.67 5.86 42.51
C GLN A 171 -38.52 5.82 44.04
N VAL A 172 -37.53 5.10 44.57
CA VAL A 172 -37.22 5.08 46.02
C VAL A 172 -36.75 6.45 46.51
N LYS A 173 -35.87 7.15 45.77
CA LYS A 173 -35.42 8.51 46.14
C LYS A 173 -36.57 9.52 46.15
N PHE A 174 -37.52 9.42 45.21
CA PHE A 174 -38.70 10.28 45.19
C PHE A 174 -39.64 9.98 46.36
N LEU A 175 -39.87 8.71 46.70
CA LEU A 175 -40.68 8.32 47.88
C LEU A 175 -40.00 8.70 49.21
N GLY A 176 -38.67 8.66 49.29
CA GLY A 176 -37.90 9.11 50.45
C GLY A 176 -37.92 10.64 50.62
N ALA A 177 -37.81 11.39 49.52
CA ALA A 177 -37.91 12.85 49.54
C ALA A 177 -39.31 13.34 49.92
N ASP A 178 -40.37 12.60 49.61
CA ASP A 178 -41.74 12.90 50.07
C ASP A 178 -41.93 12.61 51.57
N SER A 179 -41.14 11.71 52.17
CA SER A 179 -41.16 11.48 53.62
C SER A 179 -40.44 12.58 54.41
N GLU A 180 -39.40 13.21 53.83
CA GLU A 180 -38.72 14.38 54.42
C GLU A 180 -39.48 15.70 54.18
N ARG A 181 -40.26 15.81 53.10
CA ARG A 181 -41.10 17.00 52.80
C ARG A 181 -42.42 17.06 53.58
N LYS A 182 -42.76 16.06 54.40
CA LYS A 182 -43.87 16.20 55.37
C LYS A 182 -43.57 17.22 56.49
N HIS A 183 -42.35 17.74 56.57
CA HIS A 183 -41.99 18.83 57.49
C HIS A 183 -41.79 20.20 56.83
N THR A 184 -41.88 20.35 55.50
CA THR A 184 -41.85 21.67 54.85
C THR A 184 -42.85 21.73 53.69
N GLY A 185 -43.97 22.43 53.91
CA GLY A 185 -45.12 22.49 53.01
C GLY A 185 -44.82 23.08 51.63
N THR A 186 -44.39 22.24 50.69
CA THR A 186 -44.19 22.63 49.29
C THR A 186 -44.82 21.59 48.36
N ARG A 187 -45.78 22.03 47.54
CA ARG A 187 -46.59 21.22 46.61
C ARG A 187 -45.72 20.49 45.55
N PRO A 188 -46.05 19.25 45.16
CA PRO A 188 -45.32 18.53 44.12
C PRO A 188 -45.74 18.93 42.69
N VAL A 189 -44.74 19.09 41.81
CA VAL A 189 -44.87 19.33 40.37
C VAL A 189 -45.22 18.02 39.67
N PHE A 190 -46.50 17.66 39.64
CA PHE A 190 -47.01 16.43 39.01
C PHE A 190 -47.09 16.48 37.46
N GLY A 191 -46.66 17.58 36.82
CA GLY A 191 -46.92 17.84 35.40
C GLY A 191 -46.05 17.11 34.37
N ILE A 192 -44.88 16.59 34.75
CA ILE A 192 -43.85 16.19 33.75
C ILE A 192 -43.83 14.66 33.51
N TYR A 193 -44.31 13.87 34.49
CA TYR A 193 -44.25 12.40 34.42
C TYR A 193 -45.22 11.77 33.40
N ASN A 194 -46.30 12.46 33.04
CA ASN A 194 -47.26 11.94 32.07
C ASN A 194 -46.79 12.09 30.61
N GLN A 195 -45.85 13.00 30.32
CA GLN A 195 -45.36 13.23 28.97
C GLN A 195 -44.30 12.20 28.55
N GLN A 196 -43.45 11.76 29.48
CA GLN A 196 -42.45 10.71 29.24
C GLN A 196 -43.09 9.33 29.03
N ARG A 197 -44.23 9.05 29.69
CA ARG A 197 -44.95 7.78 29.57
C ARG A 197 -45.63 7.62 28.20
N GLN A 198 -46.04 8.73 27.58
CA GLN A 198 -46.61 8.73 26.23
C GLN A 198 -45.54 8.49 25.15
N LEU A 199 -44.34 9.08 25.30
CA LEU A 199 -43.19 8.85 24.42
C LEU A 199 -42.69 7.39 24.44
N ASN A 200 -42.72 6.74 25.61
CA ASN A 200 -42.33 5.33 25.71
C ASN A 200 -43.36 4.37 25.08
N ARG A 201 -44.64 4.76 24.99
CA ARG A 201 -45.68 3.96 24.32
C ARG A 201 -45.58 4.03 22.80
N THR A 202 -45.22 5.19 22.24
CA THR A 202 -45.00 5.34 20.79
C THR A 202 -43.75 4.61 20.32
N SER A 203 -42.68 4.60 21.12
CA SER A 203 -41.42 3.91 20.81
C SER A 203 -41.53 2.37 20.86
N SER A 204 -42.49 1.81 21.60
CA SER A 204 -42.76 0.36 21.58
C SER A 204 -43.61 -0.08 20.38
N ARG A 205 -44.45 0.81 19.84
CA ARG A 205 -45.30 0.51 18.68
C ARG A 205 -44.53 0.48 17.36
N LEU A 206 -43.46 1.27 17.26
CA LEU A 206 -42.53 1.28 16.11
C LEU A 206 -41.59 0.05 16.06
N ARG A 207 -41.58 -0.81 17.09
CA ARG A 207 -40.78 -2.04 17.13
C ARG A 207 -41.55 -3.30 16.71
N GLN A 208 -42.82 -3.17 16.33
CA GLN A 208 -43.71 -4.28 15.94
C GLN A 208 -44.23 -4.18 14.50
N LEU A 209 -43.74 -3.23 13.71
CA LEU A 209 -43.91 -3.14 12.25
C LEU A 209 -42.54 -3.35 11.61
#